data_AF-A0A151STE1-F1
#
_entry.id   AF-A0A151STE1-F1
#
_cell.length_a   1.000
_cell.length_b   1.000
_cell.length_c   1.000
_cell.angle_alpha   90.00
_cell.angle_beta   90.00
_cell.angle_gamma   90.00
#
_symmetry.space_group_name_H-M   'P 1'
#
loop_
_entity.id
_entity.type
_entity.pdbx_description
1 polymer ?
#
loop_
_entity_poly.entity_id
_entity_poly.type
_entity_poly.pdbx_seq_one_letter_code
_entity_poly.pdbx_strand_id
1 'polypeptide(L)' 'MDPSKIRSVLQWPIPKNVKGVRGFLGLTDYYQKFIQDYGKLAKPLIELTKKDGFQWT' A
#
# COMPACT_ATOMS: atom_id res chain seq x y z
N MET A 1 -17.24 5.62 -7.12
CA MET A 1 -15.78 5.46 -7.20
C MET A 1 -15.25 6.61 -8.03
N ASP A 2 -14.39 7.45 -7.47
CA ASP A 2 -13.82 8.56 -8.23
C ASP A 2 -12.62 8.04 -9.04
N PRO A 3 -12.62 8.14 -10.39
CA PRO A 3 -11.55 7.59 -11.23
C PRO A 3 -10.19 8.21 -10.91
N SER A 4 -10.16 9.47 -10.47
CA SER A 4 -8.96 10.23 -10.11
C SER A 4 -8.20 9.57 -8.97
N LYS A 5 -8.97 9.01 -8.05
CA LYS A 5 -8.53 8.35 -6.82
C LYS A 5 -7.87 6.99 -7.10
N ILE A 6 -8.39 6.25 -8.08
CA ILE A 6 -7.80 5.01 -8.60
C ILE A 6 -6.50 5.32 -9.36
N ARG A 7 -6.47 6.40 -10.16
CA ARG A 7 -5.26 6.83 -10.88
C ARG A 7 -4.10 7.12 -9.94
N SER A 8 -4.35 7.72 -8.76
CA SER A 8 -3.29 7.96 -7.77
C SER A 8 -2.67 6.67 -7.23
N VAL A 9 -3.45 5.60 -7.09
CA VAL A 9 -2.93 4.28 -6.68
C VAL A 9 -2.14 3.63 -7.81
N LEU A 10 -2.64 3.73 -9.06
CA LEU A 10 -1.98 3.18 -10.26
C LEU A 10 -0.66 3.89 -10.59
N GLN A 11 -0.58 5.19 -10.33
CA GLN A 11 0.62 6.01 -10.58
C GLN A 11 1.58 6.04 -9.38
N TRP A 12 1.26 5.32 -8.30
CA TRP A 12 2.10 5.35 -7.12
C TRP A 12 3.49 4.76 -7.43
N PRO A 13 4.58 5.49 -7.11
CA PRO A 13 5.91 5.00 -7.40
C PRO A 13 6.25 3.78 -6.53
N ILE A 14 7.08 2.88 -7.04
CA ILE A 14 7.58 1.73 -6.30
C ILE A 14 8.27 2.23 -5.01
N PRO A 15 7.77 1.88 -3.81
CA PRO A 15 8.32 2.41 -2.58
C PRO A 15 9.72 1.83 -2.33
N LYS A 16 10.68 2.71 -2.07
CA LYS A 16 12.09 2.36 -1.82
C LYS A 16 12.45 2.29 -0.33
N ASN A 17 11.48 2.59 0.54
CA ASN A 17 11.68 2.63 1.97
C ASN A 17 10.36 2.39 2.72
N VAL A 18 10.48 2.11 4.02
CA VAL A 18 9.35 1.91 4.93
C VAL A 18 8.36 3.09 4.92
N LYS A 19 8.84 4.33 4.81
CA LYS A 19 7.95 5.51 4.75
C LYS A 19 7.07 5.49 3.50
N GLY A 20 7.61 5.09 2.35
CA GLY A 20 6.88 4.94 1.09
C GLY A 20 5.80 3.87 1.18
N VAL A 21 6.10 2.74 1.83
CA VAL A 21 5.11 1.68 2.07
C VAL A 21 4.01 2.15 3.01
N ARG A 22 4.34 2.86 4.09
CA ARG A 22 3.35 3.45 5.00
C ARG A 22 2.47 4.48 4.29
N GLY A 23 3.05 5.31 3.42
CA GLY A 23 2.31 6.26 2.59
C GLY A 23 1.34 5.56 1.63
N PHE A 24 1.78 4.49 0.98
CA PHE A 24 0.92 3.67 0.13
C PHE A 24 -0.23 3.03 0.91
N LEU A 25 0.05 2.40 2.05
CA LEU A 25 -0.96 1.79 2.91
C LEU A 25 -2.01 2.82 3.38
N GLY A 26 -1.59 4.04 3.71
CA GLY A 26 -2.51 5.13 4.05
C GLY A 26 -3.38 5.60 2.87
N LEU A 27 -2.84 5.59 1.65
CA LEU A 27 -3.62 5.88 0.44
C LEU A 27 -4.64 4.76 0.16
N THR A 28 -4.23 3.50 0.33
CA THR A 28 -5.06 2.34 0.00
C THR A 28 -6.09 1.98 1.07
N ASP A 29 -5.93 2.48 2.31
CA ASP A 29 -6.86 2.31 3.43
C ASP A 29 -8.29 2.73 3.08
N TYR A 30 -8.46 3.85 2.36
CA TYR A 30 -9.77 4.30 1.89
C TYR A 30 -10.47 3.28 0.97
N TYR A 31 -9.71 2.50 0.21
CA TYR A 31 -10.21 1.50 -0.74
C TYR A 31 -10.29 0.09 -0.16
N GLN A 32 -9.80 -0.14 1.06
CA GLN A 32 -9.84 -1.44 1.71
C GLN A 32 -11.23 -2.08 1.69
N LYS A 33 -12.29 -1.27 1.89
CA LYS A 33 -13.69 -1.72 1.88
C LYS A 33 -14.23 -2.13 0.51
N PHE A 34 -13.50 -1.81 -0.57
CA PHE A 34 -13.89 -2.12 -1.94
C PHE A 34 -12.98 -3.15 -2.61
N ILE A 35 -11.87 -3.50 -1.95
CA ILE A 35 -10.90 -4.49 -2.43
C ILE A 35 -11.18 -5.78 -1.67
N GLN A 36 -11.69 -6.78 -2.37
CA GLN A 36 -11.86 -8.10 -1.79
C GLN A 36 -10.49 -8.63 -1.32
N ASP A 37 -10.46 -9.24 -0.13
CA ASP A 37 -9.23 -9.80 0.45
C ASP A 37 -8.10 -8.77 0.65
N TYR A 38 -8.40 -7.46 0.75
CA TYR A 38 -7.39 -6.42 0.97
C TYR A 38 -6.42 -6.74 2.11
N GLY A 39 -6.91 -7.29 3.22
CA GLY A 39 -6.06 -7.69 4.34
C GLY A 39 -4.98 -8.71 3.95
N LYS A 40 -5.28 -9.65 3.05
CA LYS A 40 -4.30 -10.63 2.53
C LYS A 40 -3.27 -9.96 1.62
N LEU A 41 -3.71 -9.01 0.80
CA LEU A 41 -2.84 -8.26 -0.13
C LEU A 41 -1.94 -7.25 0.61
N ALA A 42 -2.47 -6.58 1.63
CA ALA A 42 -1.77 -5.57 2.42
C ALA A 42 -0.85 -6.19 3.49
N LYS A 43 -1.06 -7.45 3.89
CA LYS A 43 -0.24 -8.15 4.89
C LYS A 43 1.27 -8.09 4.61
N PRO A 44 1.79 -8.47 3.42
CA PRO A 44 3.22 -8.38 3.12
C PRO A 44 3.73 -6.93 3.17
N LEU A 45 2.91 -5.96 2.76
CA LEU A 45 3.24 -4.54 2.84
C LEU A 45 3.32 -4.06 4.30
N ILE A 46 2.41 -4.49 5.17
CA ILE A 46 2.43 -4.17 6.60
C ILE A 46 3.67 -4.79 7.26
N GLU A 47 4.04 -6.02 6.90
CA GLU A 47 5.24 -6.69 7.38
C GLU A 47 6.52 -5.94 6.98
N LEU A 48 6.58 -5.41 5.76
CA LEU A 48 7.65 -4.53 5.29
C LEU A 48 7.78 -3.22 6.10
N THR A 49 6.77 -2.85 6.91
CA THR A 49 6.85 -1.66 7.78
C THR A 49 7.35 -1.92 9.20
N LYS A 50 7.55 -3.20 9.57
CA LYS A 50 8.06 -3.62 10.88
C LYS A 50 9.56 -3.32 11.00
N LYS A 51 10.04 -3.12 12.24
CA LYS A 51 11.43 -2.77 12.55
C LYS A 51 12.37 -3.90 12.06
N ASP A 52 13.43 -3.54 11.34
CA ASP A 52 14.55 -4.40 10.91
C ASP A 52 14.39 -5.30 9.66
N GLY A 53 13.40 -5.07 8.77
CA GLY A 53 13.16 -6.00 7.65
C GLY A 53 12.68 -5.44 6.31
N PHE A 54 12.97 -4.18 5.96
CA PHE A 54 12.60 -3.70 4.62
C PHE A 54 13.53 -4.27 3.54
N GLN A 55 13.11 -5.39 2.94
CA GLN A 55 13.72 -6.00 1.76
C GLN A 55 12.68 -6.00 0.64
N TRP A 56 12.77 -4.99 -0.23
CA TRP A 56 11.95 -4.91 -1.43
C TRP A 56 12.63 -5.75 -2.51
N THR A 57 12.08 -6.93 -2.81
CA THR A 57 12.63 -7.87 -3.81
C THR A 57 11.69 -8.02 -4.99
#